data_AF-A0A061FSK9-F1
#
_entry.id   AF-A0A061FSK9-F1
#
_cell.length_a   1.000
_cell.length_b   1.000
_cell.length_c   1.000
_cell.angle_alpha   90.00
_cell.angle_beta   90.00
_cell.angle_gamma   90.00
#
_symmetry.space_group_name_H-M   'P 1'
#
loop_
_entity.id
_entity.type
_entity.pdbx_description
1 polymer ?
#
loop_
_entity_poly.entity_id
_entity_poly.type
_entity_poly.pdbx_seq_one_letter_code
_entity_poly.pdbx_strand_id
1 'polypeptide(L)'
;MQRQLLVAAVLATLSLLISGQTDYPDFFYKLSLQWPPSVCANAKCRSPIPRTFTIHGLWLQSVEDDEPIRLKPRQTPLYKAKEIRDAIYKTFGKYPEISCGKVNNTGKLLLNEIRLCFERANPPFVLRDCPKRNSTRCSNGNDQLKFPPRTSRV
;
A
#
# COMPACT_ATOMS: atom_id res chain seq x y z
N MET A 1 -57.05 -20.92 -0.26
CA MET A 1 -55.88 -20.56 -1.09
C MET A 1 -55.13 -19.36 -0.54
N GLN A 2 -55.71 -18.16 -0.45
CA GLN A 2 -55.03 -16.89 -0.11
C GLN A 2 -54.06 -16.91 1.09
N ARG A 3 -54.38 -17.59 2.21
CA ARG A 3 -53.45 -17.72 3.36
C ARG A 3 -52.13 -18.44 2.98
N GLN A 4 -52.18 -19.45 2.11
CA GLN A 4 -50.98 -20.15 1.64
C GLN A 4 -50.15 -19.28 0.67
N LEU A 5 -50.82 -18.47 -0.16
CA LEU A 5 -50.14 -17.51 -1.05
C LEU A 5 -49.39 -16.44 -0.25
N LEU A 6 -49.98 -15.95 0.85
CA LEU A 6 -49.31 -15.00 1.76
C LEU A 6 -48.08 -15.63 2.43
N VAL A 7 -48.18 -16.87 2.93
CA VAL A 7 -47.03 -17.59 3.52
C VAL A 7 -45.93 -17.82 2.48
N ALA A 8 -46.28 -18.26 1.26
CA ALA A 8 -45.32 -18.44 0.18
C ALA A 8 -44.62 -17.13 -0.22
N ALA A 9 -45.36 -16.02 -0.28
CA ALA A 9 -44.80 -14.70 -0.58
C ALA A 9 -43.83 -14.21 0.50
N VAL A 10 -44.16 -14.37 1.79
CA VAL A 10 -43.29 -14.00 2.91
C VAL A 10 -42.03 -14.87 2.97
N LEU A 11 -42.14 -16.17 2.70
CA LEU A 11 -40.96 -17.05 2.62
C LEU A 11 -40.08 -16.66 1.43
N ALA A 12 -40.66 -16.37 0.25
CA ALA A 12 -39.90 -15.96 -0.92
C ALA A 12 -39.15 -14.62 -0.70
N THR A 13 -39.79 -13.60 -0.12
CA THR A 13 -39.10 -12.33 0.16
C THR A 13 -38.02 -12.48 1.21
N LEU A 14 -38.24 -13.29 2.26
CA LEU A 14 -37.21 -13.60 3.26
C LEU A 14 -36.01 -14.34 2.65
N SER A 15 -36.24 -15.32 1.76
CA SER A 15 -35.18 -16.01 1.03
C SER A 15 -34.39 -15.08 0.09
N LEU A 16 -35.06 -14.14 -0.59
CA LEU A 16 -34.38 -13.12 -1.41
C LEU A 16 -33.50 -12.20 -0.56
N LEU A 17 -33.99 -11.75 0.60
CA LEU A 17 -33.22 -10.90 1.53
C LEU A 17 -31.96 -11.62 2.04
N ILE A 18 -32.08 -12.89 2.46
CA ILE A 18 -30.94 -13.71 2.92
C ILE A 18 -29.93 -13.94 1.78
N SER A 19 -30.41 -14.08 0.54
CA SER A 19 -29.55 -14.28 -0.64
C SER A 19 -28.81 -13.01 -1.08
N GLY A 20 -29.22 -11.83 -0.62
CA GLY A 20 -28.66 -10.53 -1.03
C GLY A 20 -27.38 -10.10 -0.30
N GLN A 21 -27.06 -10.69 0.86
CA GLN A 21 -25.98 -10.22 1.73
C GLN A 21 -24.71 -11.08 1.63
N THR A 22 -23.95 -10.87 0.55
CA THR A 22 -22.58 -11.39 0.45
C THR A 22 -21.59 -10.45 1.15
N ASP A 23 -21.46 -10.58 2.47
CA ASP A 23 -20.43 -9.88 3.28
C ASP A 23 -19.02 -10.41 2.96
N TYR A 24 -18.46 -9.97 1.84
CA TYR A 24 -17.05 -10.19 1.48
C TYR A 24 -16.14 -9.21 2.24
N PRO A 25 -15.27 -9.66 3.15
CA PRO A 25 -14.42 -8.75 3.95
C PRO A 25 -13.33 -8.05 3.13
N ASP A 26 -13.59 -6.78 2.78
CA ASP A 26 -12.65 -5.72 2.40
C ASP A 26 -11.40 -6.13 1.59
N PHE A 27 -11.53 -6.19 0.27
CA PHE A 27 -10.52 -6.67 -0.68
C PHE A 27 -9.96 -5.48 -1.54
N PHE A 28 -8.63 -5.26 -1.59
CA PHE A 28 -7.88 -4.19 -2.29
C PHE A 28 -6.44 -4.58 -2.76
N TYR A 29 -6.04 -4.38 -4.04
CA TYR A 29 -4.67 -4.73 -4.50
C TYR A 29 -3.66 -3.87 -3.75
N LYS A 30 -2.45 -4.40 -3.64
CA LYS A 30 -1.30 -3.66 -3.19
C LYS A 30 -0.14 -3.79 -4.18
N LEU A 31 0.09 -2.76 -4.98
CA LEU A 31 1.35 -2.63 -5.71
C LEU A 31 2.43 -2.25 -4.69
N SER A 32 3.38 -3.17 -4.47
CA SER A 32 4.50 -2.92 -3.57
C SER A 32 5.75 -2.50 -4.36
N LEU A 33 6.01 -1.20 -4.31
CA LEU A 33 7.19 -0.56 -4.91
C LEU A 33 8.31 -0.53 -3.88
N GLN A 34 9.35 -1.33 -4.12
CA GLN A 34 10.51 -1.47 -3.24
C GLN A 34 11.67 -0.60 -3.73
N TRP A 35 12.46 -0.08 -2.79
CA TRP A 35 13.65 0.74 -3.08
C TRP A 35 14.94 -0.08 -2.93
N PRO A 36 15.58 -0.54 -4.02
CA PRO A 36 16.68 -1.52 -3.92
C PRO A 36 17.88 -1.06 -3.07
N PRO A 37 18.33 0.21 -3.10
CA PRO A 37 19.40 0.67 -2.21
C PRO A 37 19.11 0.54 -0.70
N SER A 38 17.84 0.51 -0.27
CA SER A 38 17.49 0.24 1.14
C SER A 38 17.56 -1.25 1.48
N VAL A 39 17.15 -2.12 0.56
CA VAL A 39 17.19 -3.58 0.73
C VAL A 39 18.65 -4.06 0.78
N CYS A 40 19.43 -3.60 -0.21
CA CYS A 40 20.85 -3.92 -0.36
C CYS A 40 21.75 -3.30 0.73
N ALA A 41 21.21 -2.48 1.63
CA ALA A 41 21.92 -2.00 2.81
C ALA A 41 22.19 -3.11 3.84
N ASN A 42 21.36 -4.16 3.87
CA ASN A 42 21.50 -5.29 4.80
C ASN A 42 21.61 -6.66 4.10
N ALA A 43 21.55 -6.70 2.76
CA ALA A 43 21.53 -7.93 1.96
C ALA A 43 22.59 -7.91 0.84
N LYS A 44 23.18 -9.07 0.52
CA LYS A 44 24.14 -9.22 -0.58
C LYS A 44 23.42 -9.17 -1.95
N CYS A 45 23.30 -7.97 -2.52
CA CYS A 45 22.73 -7.78 -3.86
C CYS A 45 23.76 -7.96 -4.98
N ARG A 46 23.30 -8.47 -6.13
CA ARG A 46 24.06 -8.44 -7.39
C ARG A 46 24.10 -7.00 -7.94
N SER A 47 25.24 -6.59 -8.49
CA SER A 47 25.38 -5.30 -9.18
C SER A 47 25.04 -5.41 -10.67
N PRO A 48 24.55 -4.34 -11.32
CA PRO A 48 24.29 -3.01 -10.76
C PRO A 48 22.96 -2.93 -10.00
N ILE A 49 22.96 -2.31 -8.82
CA ILE A 49 21.74 -2.00 -8.06
C ILE A 49 20.93 -0.92 -8.82
N PRO A 50 19.62 -1.12 -9.07
CA PRO A 50 18.75 -0.13 -9.74
C PRO A 50 18.66 1.22 -9.03
N ARG A 51 18.24 2.25 -9.78
CA ARG A 51 18.11 3.65 -9.29
C ARG A 51 16.67 4.16 -9.24
N THR A 52 15.71 3.31 -9.58
CA THR A 52 14.27 3.57 -9.52
C THR A 52 13.66 2.64 -8.46
N PHE A 53 12.40 2.89 -8.10
CA PHE A 53 11.60 1.83 -7.48
C PHE A 53 11.50 0.63 -8.44
N THR A 54 11.44 -0.56 -7.87
CA THR A 54 11.18 -1.81 -8.60
C THR A 54 9.95 -2.48 -8.00
N ILE A 55 9.17 -3.16 -8.82
CA ILE A 55 8.06 -4.00 -8.35
C ILE A 55 8.66 -5.13 -7.52
N HIS A 56 8.33 -5.19 -6.22
CA HIS A 56 8.64 -6.34 -5.37
C HIS A 56 7.54 -7.40 -5.46
N GLY A 57 6.30 -6.94 -5.62
CA GLY A 57 5.16 -7.77 -5.97
C GLY A 57 3.90 -6.93 -6.16
N LEU A 58 2.99 -7.46 -6.96
CA LEU A 58 1.62 -6.97 -7.09
C LEU A 58 0.71 -7.96 -6.34
N TRP A 59 0.14 -7.53 -5.21
CA TRP A 59 -0.53 -8.40 -4.24
C TRP A 59 -2.05 -8.27 -4.39
N LEU A 60 -2.74 -9.37 -4.71
CA LEU A 60 -4.13 -9.47 -5.22
C LEU A 60 -5.18 -8.50 -4.62
N GLN A 61 -6.07 -7.95 -5.51
CA GLN A 61 -7.52 -7.57 -5.40
C GLN A 61 -7.91 -6.30 -6.29
N SER A 62 -8.19 -6.46 -7.61
CA SER A 62 -8.19 -5.48 -8.80
C SER A 62 -8.06 -3.93 -8.55
N VAL A 63 -7.14 -3.03 -9.04
CA VAL A 63 -6.11 -2.70 -10.15
C VAL A 63 -6.53 -1.89 -11.41
N GLU A 64 -5.83 -0.88 -11.99
CA GLU A 64 -4.69 0.05 -11.65
C GLU A 64 -4.49 1.05 -12.85
N ASP A 65 -4.22 2.36 -12.66
CA ASP A 65 -3.93 3.40 -13.71
C ASP A 65 -3.05 4.56 -13.14
N ASP A 66 -2.33 5.33 -13.99
CA ASP A 66 -1.01 5.94 -13.65
C ASP A 66 -0.82 7.49 -13.75
N GLU A 67 0.07 8.05 -12.90
CA GLU A 67 0.84 9.33 -13.04
C GLU A 67 2.04 9.34 -12.02
N PRO A 68 3.17 10.08 -12.23
CA PRO A 68 4.42 9.84 -11.50
C PRO A 68 4.69 10.71 -10.25
N ILE A 69 5.18 10.07 -9.17
CA ILE A 69 5.50 10.68 -7.86
C ILE A 69 6.80 11.50 -7.90
N ARG A 70 6.77 12.75 -7.39
CA ARG A 70 7.95 13.64 -7.31
C ARG A 70 8.70 13.57 -5.97
N LEU A 71 9.24 12.40 -5.61
CA LEU A 71 10.16 12.22 -4.47
C LEU A 71 11.61 11.97 -4.93
N LYS A 72 12.61 12.45 -4.17
CA LYS A 72 14.06 12.32 -4.53
C LYS A 72 14.85 11.64 -3.41
N PRO A 73 15.72 10.65 -3.70
CA PRO A 73 16.61 10.04 -2.70
C PRO A 73 17.54 11.07 -2.05
N ARG A 74 17.52 11.14 -0.70
CA ARG A 74 18.41 11.96 0.13
C ARG A 74 18.71 11.27 1.46
N GLN A 75 19.93 11.42 1.97
CA GLN A 75 20.28 10.98 3.33
C GLN A 75 19.93 12.02 4.40
N THR A 76 19.99 13.30 4.04
CA THR A 76 19.68 14.45 4.88
C THR A 76 18.97 15.54 4.06
N PRO A 77 18.08 16.35 4.67
CA PRO A 77 17.41 16.07 5.95
C PRO A 77 16.63 14.76 5.87
N LEU A 78 16.48 14.04 6.99
CA LEU A 78 15.71 12.80 7.00
C LEU A 78 14.25 13.09 6.62
N TYR A 79 13.64 12.19 5.84
CA TYR A 79 12.21 12.28 5.55
C TYR A 79 11.41 11.87 6.79
N LYS A 80 10.31 12.58 7.09
CA LYS A 80 9.29 12.02 7.99
C LYS A 80 8.40 11.02 7.23
N ALA A 81 7.93 9.96 7.89
CA ALA A 81 6.94 9.05 7.30
C ALA A 81 5.68 9.80 6.81
N LYS A 82 5.27 10.86 7.54
CA LYS A 82 4.21 11.77 7.12
C LYS A 82 4.57 12.58 5.87
N GLU A 83 5.79 13.11 5.74
CA GLU A 83 6.23 13.91 4.58
C GLU A 83 6.13 13.10 3.27
N ILE A 84 6.55 11.83 3.30
CA ILE A 84 6.43 10.92 2.16
C ILE A 84 4.96 10.62 1.85
N ARG A 85 4.15 10.30 2.88
CA ARG A 85 2.70 10.08 2.72
C ARG A 85 1.96 11.29 2.13
N ASP A 86 2.24 12.49 2.63
CA ASP A 86 1.61 13.73 2.20
C ASP A 86 1.99 14.07 0.74
N ALA A 87 3.24 13.81 0.35
CA ALA A 87 3.68 13.99 -1.04
C ALA A 87 2.96 13.03 -2.00
N ILE A 88 2.77 11.77 -1.60
CA ILE A 88 2.07 10.75 -2.40
C ILE A 88 0.56 11.05 -2.44
N TYR A 89 -0.03 11.45 -1.32
CA TYR A 89 -1.41 11.95 -1.27
C TYR A 89 -1.62 13.18 -2.16
N LYS A 90 -0.64 14.09 -2.26
CA LYS A 90 -0.70 15.24 -3.17
C LYS A 90 -0.62 14.84 -4.65
N THR A 91 -0.05 13.69 -4.99
CA THR A 91 -0.04 13.16 -6.37
C THR A 91 -1.32 12.41 -6.70
N PHE A 92 -1.86 11.58 -5.79
CA PHE A 92 -2.95 10.64 -6.10
C PHE A 92 -4.29 10.89 -5.38
N GLY A 93 -4.36 11.89 -4.51
CA GLY A 93 -5.54 12.17 -3.67
C GLY A 93 -5.83 11.11 -2.58
N LYS A 94 -4.94 10.12 -2.39
CA LYS A 94 -5.14 8.96 -1.49
C LYS A 94 -3.84 8.60 -0.75
N TYR A 95 -3.95 8.15 0.50
CA TYR A 95 -2.80 7.87 1.37
C TYR A 95 -2.27 6.44 1.23
N PRO A 96 -0.94 6.25 1.01
CA PRO A 96 -0.31 4.95 0.93
C PRO A 96 -0.02 4.34 2.32
N GLU A 97 0.35 3.06 2.30
CA GLU A 97 1.04 2.38 3.40
C GLU A 97 2.56 2.50 3.19
N ILE A 98 3.29 3.00 4.19
CA ILE A 98 4.76 3.09 4.16
C ILE A 98 5.38 1.97 5.01
N SER A 99 6.34 1.23 4.43
CA SER A 99 7.05 0.16 5.13
C SER A 99 8.53 0.48 5.32
N CYS A 100 9.01 0.39 6.55
CA CYS A 100 10.39 0.72 6.90
C CYS A 100 11.25 -0.54 7.03
N GLY A 101 12.48 -0.45 6.53
CA GLY A 101 13.60 -1.29 6.91
C GLY A 101 14.39 -0.64 8.06
N LYS A 102 15.36 -1.36 8.60
CA LYS A 102 16.28 -0.87 9.65
C LYS A 102 17.71 -1.22 9.24
N VAL A 103 18.66 -0.31 9.44
CA VAL A 103 20.10 -0.60 9.25
C VAL A 103 20.59 -1.38 10.45
N ASN A 104 21.13 -2.58 10.26
CA ASN A 104 21.58 -3.45 11.35
C ASN A 104 22.59 -2.73 12.28
N ASN A 105 23.61 -2.09 11.71
CA ASN A 105 24.74 -1.53 12.47
C ASN A 105 24.46 -0.16 13.12
N THR A 106 23.44 0.59 12.67
CA THR A 106 23.16 1.95 13.19
C THR A 106 21.76 2.13 13.73
N GLY A 107 20.89 1.13 13.59
CA GLY A 107 19.50 1.16 14.01
C GLY A 107 18.58 2.14 13.28
N LYS A 108 19.11 2.93 12.33
CA LYS A 108 18.37 3.98 11.61
C LYS A 108 17.35 3.36 10.65
N LEU A 109 16.18 4.00 10.53
CA LEU A 109 15.12 3.55 9.63
C LEU A 109 15.43 3.92 8.17
N LEU A 110 15.01 3.05 7.26
CA LEU A 110 15.10 3.21 5.81
C LEU A 110 13.69 3.13 5.21
N LEU A 111 13.40 3.97 4.21
CA LEU A 111 12.26 3.70 3.32
C LEU A 111 12.52 2.40 2.56
N ASN A 112 11.74 1.34 2.83
CA ASN A 112 11.93 0.03 2.18
C ASN A 112 10.92 -0.18 1.06
N GLU A 113 9.64 0.05 1.34
CA GLU A 113 8.53 -0.09 0.38
C GLU A 113 7.53 1.05 0.51
N ILE A 114 7.03 1.52 -0.64
CA ILE A 114 5.78 2.28 -0.78
C ILE A 114 4.73 1.30 -1.30
N ARG A 115 3.54 1.34 -0.71
CA ARG A 115 2.43 0.44 -1.03
C ARG A 115 1.18 1.27 -1.31
N LEU A 116 0.70 1.24 -2.55
CA LEU A 116 -0.55 1.88 -2.98
C LEU A 116 -1.72 0.89 -2.80
N CYS A 117 -2.93 1.37 -2.54
CA CYS A 117 -4.12 0.52 -2.32
C CYS A 117 -5.26 0.91 -3.27
N PHE A 118 -6.01 -0.06 -3.80
CA PHE A 118 -7.04 0.15 -4.82
C PHE A 118 -8.40 -0.41 -4.42
N GLU A 119 -9.51 0.18 -4.87
CA GLU A 119 -10.87 -0.32 -4.66
C GLU A 119 -11.16 -1.46 -5.66
N ARG A 120 -11.59 -2.63 -5.16
CA ARG A 120 -12.00 -3.78 -5.99
C ARG A 120 -13.34 -3.52 -6.68
N ALA A 121 -13.34 -2.58 -7.60
CA ALA A 121 -14.47 -2.17 -8.45
C ALA A 121 -14.23 -2.58 -9.92
N ASN A 122 -15.11 -2.15 -10.82
CA ASN A 122 -14.85 -2.18 -12.26
C ASN A 122 -15.26 -0.80 -12.86
N PRO A 123 -14.34 -0.02 -13.45
CA PRO A 123 -12.92 -0.32 -13.63
C PRO A 123 -12.15 -0.27 -12.30
N PRO A 124 -11.05 -1.03 -12.15
CA PRO A 124 -10.51 -1.30 -10.81
C PRO A 124 -9.34 -0.39 -10.41
N PHE A 125 -9.08 0.67 -11.18
CA PHE A 125 -8.00 1.62 -10.94
C PHE A 125 -8.23 2.62 -9.79
N VAL A 126 -9.41 2.63 -9.18
CA VAL A 126 -9.78 3.62 -8.18
C VAL A 126 -8.91 3.47 -6.94
N LEU A 127 -7.88 4.32 -6.80
CA LEU A 127 -7.03 4.33 -5.59
C LEU A 127 -7.90 4.60 -4.36
N ARG A 128 -7.65 3.87 -3.25
CA ARG A 128 -8.21 4.15 -1.91
C ARG A 128 -7.13 4.48 -0.91
N ASP A 129 -7.55 5.10 0.16
CA ASP A 129 -6.75 5.22 1.37
C ASP A 129 -6.39 3.83 1.90
N CYS A 130 -5.08 3.54 2.03
CA CYS A 130 -4.63 2.30 2.65
C CYS A 130 -5.10 2.25 4.12
N PRO A 131 -5.74 1.15 4.58
CA PRO A 131 -6.25 1.02 5.95
C PRO A 131 -5.17 1.14 7.03
N LYS A 132 -3.91 0.85 6.69
CA LYS A 132 -2.74 1.06 7.56
C LYS A 132 -1.83 2.08 6.90
N ARG A 133 -1.40 3.10 7.65
CA ARG A 133 -0.48 4.14 7.14
C ARG A 133 1.00 3.73 7.17
N ASN A 134 1.35 2.84 8.09
CA ASN A 134 2.73 2.46 8.42
C ASN A 134 2.80 0.93 8.66
N SER A 135 3.95 0.30 8.40
CA SER A 135 4.17 -1.11 8.73
C SER A 135 5.63 -1.52 8.88
N THR A 136 5.82 -2.79 9.27
CA THR A 136 7.10 -3.50 9.45
C THR A 136 7.96 -2.88 10.56
N ARG A 137 8.75 -1.84 10.26
CA ARG A 137 9.51 -1.06 11.27
C ARG A 137 9.11 0.42 11.34
N CYS A 138 8.14 0.87 10.53
CA CYS A 138 7.53 2.18 10.72
C CYS A 138 6.44 2.04 11.78
N SER A 139 6.54 2.82 12.85
CA SER A 139 5.57 2.88 13.94
C SER A 139 4.54 3.99 13.72
N ASN A 140 4.97 5.20 13.36
CA ASN A 140 4.08 6.38 13.26
C ASN A 140 4.57 7.44 12.26
N GLY A 141 3.75 8.48 12.03
CA GLY A 141 4.03 9.52 11.03
C GLY A 141 5.24 10.42 11.30
N ASN A 142 5.74 10.50 12.54
CA ASN A 142 6.92 11.28 12.90
C ASN A 142 8.24 10.55 12.73
N ASP A 143 8.22 9.25 12.44
CA ASP A 143 9.43 8.45 12.23
C ASP A 143 10.32 9.08 11.16
N GLN A 144 11.62 9.19 11.46
CA GLN A 144 12.62 9.76 10.56
C GLN A 144 13.34 8.63 9.80
N LEU A 145 13.22 8.62 8.49
CA LEU A 145 13.81 7.61 7.60
C LEU A 145 14.78 8.22 6.59
N LYS A 146 15.87 7.49 6.32
CA LYS A 146 16.72 7.72 5.15
C LYS A 146 15.96 7.28 3.90
N PHE A 147 16.11 8.01 2.80
CA PHE A 147 15.76 7.54 1.45
C PHE A 147 17.08 7.44 0.65
N PRO A 148 17.87 6.36 0.84
CA PRO A 148 19.29 6.34 0.50
C PRO A 148 19.54 6.40 -1.02
N PRO A 149 20.38 7.32 -1.54
CA PRO A 149 20.83 7.29 -2.92
C PRO A 149 21.80 6.12 -3.18
N ARG A 150 21.93 5.68 -4.44
CA ARG A 150 22.79 4.55 -4.85
C ARG A 150 24.24 4.58 -4.32
N THR A 151 24.80 5.77 -4.07
CA THR A 151 26.19 5.96 -3.65
C THR A 151 26.41 6.03 -2.14
N SER A 152 25.36 6.08 -1.32
CA SER A 152 25.54 6.10 0.13
C SER A 152 25.95 4.72 0.65
N ARG A 153 27.13 4.62 1.26
CA ARG A 153 27.36 3.61 2.31
C ARG A 153 26.36 3.91 3.44
N VAL A 154 25.64 2.89 3.91
CA VAL A 154 24.43 3.06 4.74
C VAL A 154 24.70 2.89 6.23
#